data_AF-A0A1F8SA28-F1
#
_entry.id   AF-A0A1F8SA28-F1
#
_cell.length_a   1.000
_cell.length_b   1.000
_cell.length_c   1.000
_cell.angle_alpha   90.00
_cell.angle_beta   90.00
_cell.angle_gamma   90.00
#
_symmetry.space_group_name_H-M   'P 1'
#
loop_
_entity.id
_entity.type
_entity.pdbx_description
1 polymer ?
#
loop_
_entity_poly.entity_id
_entity_poly.type
_entity_poly.pdbx_seq_one_letter_code
_entity_poly.pdbx_strand_id
1 'polypeptide(L)'
;MTTPYEVTEEQRDELVEQVAREIQLRGLTGPAVHFLEASRPYRALGANAMLFFDPVLRGVFGGDLASASEILADDTGIELLIARLEEPDDEVAWDA
;
A
#
# COMPACT_ATOMS: atom_id res chain seq x y z
N MET A 1 20.52 -15.18 16.54
CA MET A 1 19.89 -13.88 16.79
C MET A 1 19.63 -13.27 15.43
N THR A 2 18.43 -13.47 14.87
CA THR A 2 18.03 -12.88 13.58
C THR A 2 17.41 -11.52 13.88
N THR A 3 18.06 -10.45 13.43
CA THR A 3 17.49 -9.09 13.43
C THR A 3 16.14 -9.12 12.69
N PRO A 4 15.05 -8.59 13.27
CA PRO A 4 13.75 -8.69 12.65
C PRO A 4 13.64 -7.64 11.54
N TYR A 5 13.42 -8.10 10.30
CA TYR A 5 12.86 -7.36 9.18
C TYR A 5 13.58 -6.05 8.79
N GLU A 6 14.69 -6.17 8.06
CA GLU A 6 15.01 -5.16 7.04
C GLU A 6 14.41 -5.69 5.73
N VAL A 7 13.23 -5.19 5.36
CA VAL A 7 12.66 -5.44 4.04
C VAL A 7 13.60 -4.78 3.03
N THR A 8 14.12 -5.55 2.09
CA THR A 8 14.97 -5.00 1.03
C THR A 8 14.16 -4.09 0.12
N GLU A 9 14.82 -3.15 -0.56
CA GLU A 9 14.13 -2.26 -1.51
C GLU A 9 13.35 -3.05 -2.57
N GLU A 10 13.93 -4.14 -3.09
CA GLU A 10 13.30 -5.03 -4.07
C GLU A 10 12.01 -5.68 -3.52
N GLN A 11 12.04 -6.18 -2.29
CA GLN A 11 10.85 -6.75 -1.65
C GLN A 11 9.76 -5.70 -1.42
N ARG A 12 10.14 -4.46 -1.08
CA ARG A 12 9.18 -3.36 -0.93
C ARG A 12 8.50 -3.06 -2.26
N ASP A 13 9.27 -2.99 -3.34
CA ASP A 13 8.74 -2.69 -4.67
C ASP A 13 7.78 -3.79 -5.15
N GLU A 14 8.11 -5.06 -4.92
CA GLU A 14 7.21 -6.19 -5.21
C GLU A 14 5.88 -6.09 -4.45
N LEU A 15 5.94 -5.75 -3.17
CA LEU A 15 4.75 -5.59 -2.33
C LEU A 15 3.90 -4.41 -2.79
N VAL A 16 4.53 -3.27 -3.10
CA VAL A 16 3.85 -2.09 -3.65
C VAL A 16 3.10 -2.45 -4.92
N GLU A 17 3.74 -3.17 -5.85
CA GLU A 17 3.12 -3.62 -7.09
C GLU A 17 1.92 -4.55 -6.84
N GLN A 18 2.07 -5.53 -5.94
CA GLN A 18 1.00 -6.46 -5.60
C GLN A 18 -0.22 -5.73 -5.01
N VAL A 19 0.02 -4.81 -4.08
CA VAL A 19 -1.05 -4.06 -3.41
C VAL A 19 -1.72 -3.06 -4.35
N ALA A 20 -0.95 -2.35 -5.17
CA ALA A 20 -1.49 -1.44 -6.18
C ALA A 20 -2.42 -2.16 -7.16
N ARG A 21 -1.99 -3.34 -7.65
CA ARG A 21 -2.78 -4.18 -8.56
C ARG A 21 -4.11 -4.61 -7.94
N GLU A 22 -4.10 -5.06 -6.69
CA GLU A 22 -5.34 -5.44 -5.99
C GLU A 22 -6.31 -4.27 -5.80
N ILE A 23 -5.80 -3.07 -5.49
CA ILE A 23 -6.62 -1.85 -5.39
C ILE A 23 -7.25 -1.51 -6.75
N GLN A 24 -6.45 -1.53 -7.82
CA GLN A 24 -6.88 -1.20 -9.18
C GLN A 24 -7.93 -2.20 -9.69
N LEU A 25 -7.68 -3.51 -9.52
CA LEU A 25 -8.62 -4.59 -9.87
C LEU A 25 -9.99 -4.44 -9.19
N ARG A 26 -10.03 -3.85 -8.00
CA ARG A 26 -11.27 -3.58 -7.24
C ARG A 26 -11.91 -2.24 -7.57
N GLY A 27 -11.29 -1.42 -8.43
CA GLY A 27 -11.74 -0.07 -8.77
C GLY A 27 -11.64 0.92 -7.59
N LEU A 28 -10.71 0.69 -6.66
CA LEU A 28 -10.59 1.43 -5.40
C LEU A 28 -9.47 2.49 -5.41
N THR A 29 -8.87 2.77 -6.56
CA THR A 29 -7.71 3.70 -6.70
C THR A 29 -7.96 5.06 -6.04
N GLY A 30 -9.04 5.75 -6.41
CA GLY A 30 -9.35 7.07 -5.86
C GLY A 30 -9.52 7.08 -4.33
N PRO A 31 -10.39 6.22 -3.77
CA PRO A 31 -10.53 6.07 -2.31
C PRO A 31 -9.22 5.70 -1.61
N ALA A 32 -8.40 4.82 -2.20
CA ALA A 32 -7.13 4.40 -1.61
C ALA A 32 -6.11 5.55 -1.58
N VAL A 33 -5.92 6.27 -2.68
CA VAL A 33 -5.03 7.45 -2.73
C VAL A 33 -5.48 8.50 -1.70
N HIS A 34 -6.78 8.79 -1.64
CA HIS A 34 -7.30 9.74 -0.64
C HIS A 34 -7.02 9.32 0.81
N PHE A 35 -7.16 8.02 1.11
CA PHE A 35 -6.86 7.48 2.43
C PHE A 35 -5.37 7.59 2.77
N LEU A 36 -4.48 7.24 1.83
CA LEU A 36 -3.02 7.30 2.01
C LEU A 36 -2.51 8.74 2.16
N GLU A 37 -3.12 9.69 1.43
CA GLU A 37 -2.87 11.12 1.57
C GLU A 37 -3.34 11.65 2.94
N ALA A 38 -4.54 11.26 3.36
CA ALA A 38 -5.09 11.64 4.67
C ALA A 38 -4.31 11.05 5.84
N SER A 39 -3.53 9.97 5.62
CA SER A 39 -2.71 9.35 6.65
C SER A 39 -1.38 10.08 6.90
N ARG A 40 -0.96 11.00 6.02
CA ARG A 40 0.29 11.78 6.14
C ARG A 40 0.55 12.40 7.53
N PRO A 41 -0.42 13.00 8.23
CA PRO A 41 -0.20 13.57 9.57
C PRO A 41 0.19 12.54 10.64
N TYR A 42 -0.11 11.26 10.42
CA TYR A 42 0.10 10.18 11.38
C TYR A 42 1.37 9.38 11.13
N ARG A 43 2.12 9.68 10.06
CA ARG A 43 3.37 9.02 9.66
C ARG A 43 4.45 8.99 10.74
N ALA A 44 4.52 10.07 11.55
CA ALA A 44 5.44 10.16 12.69
C ALA A 44 5.17 9.11 13.79
N LEU A 45 4.02 8.43 13.77
CA LEU A 45 3.67 7.37 14.72
C LEU A 45 4.23 6.00 14.29
N GLY A 46 4.78 5.89 13.07
CA GLY A 46 5.37 4.68 12.51
C GLY A 46 4.41 3.49 12.43
N ALA A 47 4.96 2.27 12.35
CA ALA A 47 4.22 1.01 12.24
C ALA A 47 3.14 0.78 13.34
N ASN A 48 3.20 1.48 14.48
CA ASN A 48 2.20 1.36 15.54
C ASN A 48 0.86 2.06 15.22
N ALA A 49 0.85 3.08 14.36
CA ALA A 49 -0.41 3.73 13.95
C ALA A 49 -1.28 2.83 13.06
N MET A 50 -0.66 1.92 12.33
CA MET A 50 -1.36 0.97 11.48
C MET A 50 -2.25 -0.02 12.22
N LEU A 51 -1.86 -0.41 13.44
CA LEU A 51 -2.66 -1.31 14.28
C LEU A 51 -4.06 -0.71 14.58
N PHE A 52 -4.21 0.61 14.44
CA PHE A 52 -5.49 1.31 14.57
C PHE A 52 -6.39 1.16 13.33
N PHE A 53 -5.82 0.91 12.14
CA PHE A 53 -6.55 0.80 10.87
C PHE A 53 -6.82 -0.65 10.43
N ASP A 54 -6.38 -1.66 11.18
CA ASP A 54 -6.56 -3.12 10.95
C ASP A 54 -7.98 -3.53 10.46
N PRO A 55 -9.10 -3.10 11.07
CA PRO A 55 -10.42 -3.59 10.65
C PRO A 55 -10.88 -3.06 9.28
N VAL A 56 -10.44 -1.87 8.86
CA VAL A 56 -10.77 -1.31 7.54
C VAL A 56 -9.90 -1.95 6.46
N LEU A 57 -8.60 -2.12 6.75
CA LEU A 57 -7.64 -2.70 5.82
C LEU A 57 -7.96 -4.17 5.51
N ARG A 58 -8.38 -4.98 6.48
CA ARG A 58 -8.82 -6.37 6.23
C ARG A 58 -9.95 -6.47 5.20
N GLY A 59 -10.93 -5.57 5.27
CA GLY A 59 -12.07 -5.56 4.35
C GLY A 59 -11.70 -5.10 2.93
N VAL A 60 -10.74 -4.17 2.82
CA VAL A 60 -10.33 -3.57 1.54
C VAL A 60 -9.25 -4.40 0.83
N PHE A 61 -8.31 -4.99 1.57
CA PHE A 61 -7.12 -5.65 1.03
C PHE A 61 -7.17 -7.19 1.03
N GLY A 62 -8.22 -7.81 1.59
CA GLY A 62 -8.43 -9.25 1.42
C GLY A 62 -7.49 -10.15 2.23
N GLY A 63 -7.10 -9.71 3.43
CA GLY A 63 -6.60 -10.62 4.47
C GLY A 63 -5.10 -10.88 4.52
N ASP A 64 -4.31 -10.48 3.52
CA ASP A 64 -2.84 -10.50 3.67
C ASP A 64 -2.35 -9.23 4.38
N LEU A 65 -2.56 -9.24 5.69
CA LEU A 65 -2.19 -8.16 6.60
C LEU A 65 -0.70 -7.85 6.60
N ALA A 66 0.15 -8.85 6.28
CA ALA A 66 1.60 -8.69 6.33
C ALA A 66 2.07 -7.68 5.27
N SER A 67 1.65 -7.83 4.02
CA SER A 67 2.00 -6.92 2.92
C SER A 67 1.55 -5.48 3.18
N ALA A 68 0.32 -5.30 3.65
CA ALA A 68 -0.20 -3.97 3.96
C ALA A 68 0.55 -3.35 5.15
N SER A 69 0.82 -4.15 6.20
CA SER A 69 1.60 -3.70 7.35
C SER A 69 3.03 -3.30 7.00
N GLU A 70 3.65 -3.97 6.05
CA GLU A 70 5.02 -3.69 5.61
C GLU A 70 5.11 -2.40 4.78
N ILE A 71 4.22 -2.19 3.81
CA ILE A 71 4.20 -0.97 2.97
C ILE A 71 3.92 0.28 3.80
N LEU A 72 3.04 0.14 4.79
CA LEU A 72 2.59 1.25 5.62
C LEU A 72 3.44 1.41 6.90
N ALA A 73 4.49 0.59 7.10
CA ALA A 73 5.41 0.68 8.23
C ALA A 73 6.40 1.85 8.11
N ASP A 74 6.69 2.29 6.90
CA ASP A 74 7.58 3.42 6.62
C ASP A 74 6.99 4.37 5.57
N ASP A 75 7.46 5.62 5.58
CA ASP A 75 6.94 6.66 4.69
C ASP A 75 7.25 6.40 3.21
N THR A 76 8.34 5.67 2.94
CA THR A 76 8.79 5.34 1.59
C THR A 76 7.81 4.39 0.91
N GLY A 77 7.37 3.34 1.59
CA GLY A 77 6.35 2.42 1.06
C GLY A 77 5.02 3.12 0.77
N ILE A 78 4.60 4.05 1.63
CA ILE A 78 3.38 4.84 1.40
C ILE A 78 3.52 5.71 0.14
N GLU A 79 4.63 6.46 -0.01
CA GLU A 79 4.83 7.29 -1.20
C GLU A 79 4.92 6.47 -2.48
N LEU A 80 5.63 5.33 -2.45
CA LEU A 80 5.73 4.43 -3.59
C LEU A 80 4.36 3.88 -4.00
N LEU A 81 3.53 3.50 -3.03
CA LEU A 81 2.17 3.03 -3.30
C LEU A 81 1.28 4.13 -3.89
N ILE A 82 1.35 5.36 -3.37
CA ILE A 82 0.60 6.50 -3.94
C ILE A 82 1.04 6.72 -5.39
N ALA A 83 2.35 6.83 -5.64
CA ALA A 83 2.89 7.05 -6.98
C ALA A 83 2.43 5.97 -7.96
N ARG A 84 2.53 4.69 -7.56
CA ARG A 84 2.12 3.56 -8.39
C ARG A 84 0.61 3.50 -8.67
N LEU A 85 -0.22 3.99 -7.75
CA LEU A 85 -1.68 4.09 -7.94
C LEU A 85 -2.08 5.25 -8.85
N GLU A 86 -1.27 6.30 -8.92
CA GLU A 86 -1.49 7.46 -9.79
C GLU A 86 -0.93 7.26 -11.21
N GLU A 87 -0.08 6.25 -11.41
CA GLU A 87 0.33 5.82 -12.75
C GLU A 87 -0.89 5.34 -13.53
N PRO A 88 -1.16 5.92 -14.72
CA PRO A 88 -2.23 5.44 -15.58
C PRO A 88 -1.94 4.01 -16.02
N ASP A 89 -2.95 3.13 -15.95
CA ASP A 89 -2.89 1.82 -16.57
C ASP A 89 -2.82 1.99 -18.10
N ASP A 90 -1.62 2.20 -18.64
CA ASP A 90 -1.39 2.28 -20.09
C ASP A 90 -1.73 0.94 -20.80
N GLU A 91 -2.05 -0.12 -20.04
CA GLU A 91 -2.59 -1.40 -20.53
C GLU A 91 -4.13 -1.51 -20.39
N VAL A 92 -4.87 -0.45 -20.70
CA VAL A 92 -6.29 -0.58 -21.12
C VAL A 92 -6.50 0.08 -22.48
N ALA A 93 -5.55 -0.09 -23.40
CA ALA A 93 -5.84 -0.04 -24.82
C ALA A 93 -6.55 -1.35 -25.22
N TRP A 94 -7.80 -1.52 -24.77
CA TRP A 94 -8.68 -2.48 -25.42
C TRP A 94 -9.14 -1.85 -26.72
N ASP A 95 -8.50 -2.27 -27.80
CA ASP A 95 -9.04 -2.20 -29.16
C ASP A 95 -10.53 -2.59 -29.12
N ALA A 96 -11.41 -1.62 -29.39
CA ALA A 96 -12.85 -1.80 -29.58
C ALA A 96 -13.29 -1.11 -30.87
#